data_AF-A0A919WMD8-F1
#
_entry.id   AF-A0A919WMD8-F1
#
_cell.length_a   1.000
_cell.length_b   1.000
_cell.length_c   1.000
_cell.angle_alpha   90.00
_cell.angle_beta   90.00
_cell.angle_gamma   90.00
#
_symmetry.space_group_name_H-M   'P 1'
#
loop_
_entity.id
_entity.type
_entity.pdbx_description
1 polymer ?
#
loop_
_entity_poly.entity_id
_entity_poly.type
_entity_poly.pdbx_seq_one_letter_code
_entity_poly.pdbx_strand_id
1 'polypeptide(L)'
;MGDELRDYITVVEEDGSEILFAVEALFDMNDKTYALLRAEHDQEDTIVMEVQTDDDNNQYLIGINDHDETKNVLAAYEIAVEASPAD
;
A
#
# COMPACT_ATOMS: atom_id res chain seq x y z
N MET A 1 -24.98 -6.44 -5.21
CA MET A 1 -23.79 -7.16 -5.69
C MET A 1 -22.78 -6.11 -6.06
N GLY A 2 -22.12 -5.55 -5.05
CA GLY A 2 -20.97 -4.68 -5.24
C GLY A 2 -19.77 -5.53 -4.90
N ASP A 3 -19.29 -6.31 -5.87
CA ASP A 3 -17.93 -6.84 -5.79
C ASP A 3 -17.04 -5.63 -6.07
N GLU A 4 -16.82 -4.84 -5.02
CA GLU A 4 -15.75 -3.86 -4.96
C GLU A 4 -14.48 -4.66 -5.27
N LEU A 5 -14.00 -4.56 -6.51
CA LEU A 5 -12.78 -5.18 -6.97
C LEU A 5 -11.65 -4.63 -6.10
N ARG A 6 -11.41 -5.26 -4.94
CA ARG A 6 -10.20 -5.05 -4.18
C ARG A 6 -9.08 -5.44 -5.13
N ASP A 7 -8.25 -4.46 -5.48
CA ASP A 7 -7.11 -4.74 -6.33
C ASP A 7 -6.17 -5.63 -5.51
N TYR A 8 -5.88 -6.83 -5.99
CA TYR A 8 -5.00 -7.76 -5.29
C TYR A 8 -3.65 -7.74 -5.98
N ILE A 9 -2.60 -7.64 -5.18
CA ILE A 9 -1.23 -7.75 -5.66
C ILE A 9 -0.56 -8.95 -5.02
N THR A 10 0.27 -9.63 -5.81
CA THR A 10 1.14 -10.70 -5.31
C THR A 10 2.51 -10.08 -5.06
N VAL A 11 2.92 -10.07 -3.81
CA VAL A 11 4.28 -9.65 -3.43
C VAL A 11 5.12 -10.91 -3.30
N VAL A 12 6.22 -10.95 -4.05
CA VAL A 12 7.20 -12.03 -3.96
C VAL A 12 8.31 -11.58 -3.03
N GLU A 13 8.46 -12.23 -1.89
CA GLU A 13 9.54 -11.94 -0.95
C GLU A 13 10.89 -12.47 -1.46
N GLU A 14 11.99 -12.04 -0.84
CA GLU A 14 13.36 -12.47 -1.21
C GLU A 14 13.57 -13.99 -1.08
N ASP A 15 12.80 -14.67 -0.22
CA ASP A 15 12.82 -16.12 -0.06
C ASP A 15 12.12 -16.86 -1.22
N GLY A 16 11.46 -16.13 -2.13
CA GLY A 16 10.64 -16.67 -3.22
C GLY A 16 9.21 -17.03 -2.81
N SER A 17 8.79 -16.63 -1.59
CA SER A 17 7.43 -16.81 -1.10
C SER A 17 6.51 -15.75 -1.70
N GLU A 18 5.43 -16.21 -2.33
CA GLU A 18 4.39 -15.35 -2.90
C GLU A 18 3.30 -15.11 -1.86
N ILE A 19 3.13 -13.87 -1.43
CA ILE A 19 2.10 -13.47 -0.49
C ILE A 19 1.09 -12.58 -1.22
N LEU A 20 -0.19 -12.93 -1.09
CA LEU A 20 -1.28 -12.17 -1.68
C LEU A 20 -1.72 -11.06 -0.72
N PHE A 21 -1.70 -9.83 -1.20
CA PHE A 21 -2.15 -8.67 -0.45
C PHE A 21 -3.30 -7.99 -1.17
N ALA A 22 -4.29 -7.54 -0.41
CA ALA A 22 -5.32 -6.64 -0.91
C ALA A 22 -4.80 -5.19 -0.82
N VAL A 23 -4.88 -4.46 -1.92
CA VAL A 23 -4.61 -3.03 -1.96
C VAL A 23 -5.82 -2.30 -1.39
N GLU A 24 -5.65 -1.73 -0.21
CA GLU A 24 -6.69 -0.93 0.43
C GLU A 24 -6.72 0.49 -0.15
N ALA A 25 -5.55 1.06 -0.43
CA ALA A 25 -5.42 2.39 -1.03
C ALA A 25 -4.08 2.59 -1.72
N LEU A 26 -4.08 3.45 -2.74
CA LEU A 26 -2.90 3.99 -3.41
C LEU A 26 -2.96 5.51 -3.35
N PHE A 27 -1.85 6.14 -3.00
CA PHE A 27 -1.77 7.60 -2.90
C PHE A 27 -0.39 8.09 -3.27
N ASP A 28 -0.35 9.29 -3.83
CA ASP A 28 0.86 9.99 -4.21
C ASP A 28 1.13 11.12 -3.22
N MET A 29 2.35 11.18 -2.69
CA MET A 29 2.77 12.22 -1.78
C MET A 29 4.24 12.52 -2.00
N ASN A 30 4.55 13.80 -2.21
CA ASN A 30 5.93 14.30 -2.33
C ASN A 30 6.73 13.62 -3.46
N ASP A 31 6.13 13.52 -4.66
CA ASP A 31 6.68 12.85 -5.86
C ASP A 31 6.95 11.33 -5.68
N LYS A 32 6.38 10.73 -4.63
CA LYS A 32 6.46 9.30 -4.35
C LYS A 32 5.07 8.70 -4.28
N THR A 33 4.92 7.50 -4.81
CA THR A 33 3.67 6.75 -4.72
C THR A 33 3.79 5.71 -3.61
N TYR A 34 2.72 5.54 -2.84
CA TYR A 34 2.66 4.60 -1.74
C TYR A 34 1.41 3.72 -1.86
N ALA A 35 1.56 2.47 -1.42
CA ALA A 35 0.52 1.47 -1.39
C ALA A 35 0.25 1.03 0.05
N LEU A 36 -1.02 1.12 0.45
CA LEU A 36 -1.52 0.49 1.66
C LEU A 36 -2.01 -0.92 1.30
N LEU A 37 -1.36 -1.91 1.91
CA LEU A 37 -1.59 -3.32 1.67
C LEU A 37 -2.13 -3.96 2.95
N ARG A 38 -3.15 -4.80 2.82
CA ARG A 38 -3.66 -5.62 3.91
C ARG A 38 -3.50 -7.09 3.56
N ALA A 39 -2.92 -7.85 4.47
CA ALA A 39 -2.80 -9.29 4.29
C ALA A 39 -4.20 -9.93 4.31
N GLU A 40 -4.47 -10.89 3.42
CA GLU A 40 -5.78 -11.57 3.41
C GLU A 40 -6.03 -12.32 4.72
N HIS A 41 -4.98 -12.92 5.28
CA HIS A 41 -5.04 -13.72 6.50
C HIS A 41 -4.98 -12.89 7.80
N ASP A 42 -4.50 -11.64 7.72
CA ASP A 42 -4.27 -10.79 8.89
C ASP A 42 -4.88 -9.41 8.64
N GLN A 43 -6.12 -9.23 9.11
CA GLN A 43 -6.88 -7.99 8.89
C GLN A 43 -6.42 -6.84 9.80
N GLU A 44 -5.68 -7.16 10.86
CA GLU A 44 -5.17 -6.18 11.82
C GLU A 44 -3.85 -5.55 11.36
N ASP A 45 -3.06 -6.26 10.56
CA ASP A 45 -1.77 -5.79 10.04
C ASP A 45 -1.94 -5.14 8.66
N THR A 46 -1.93 -3.81 8.65
CA THR A 46 -1.87 -3.00 7.42
C THR A 46 -0.43 -2.54 7.21
N ILE A 47 0.12 -2.86 6.04
CA ILE A 47 1.50 -2.58 5.67
C ILE A 47 1.52 -1.43 4.68
N VAL A 48 2.40 -0.46 4.89
CA VAL A 48 2.65 0.62 3.96
C VAL A 48 3.95 0.33 3.20
N MET A 49 3.88 0.35 1.87
CA MET A 49 5.03 0.20 1.00
C MET A 49 5.13 1.37 0.02
N GLU A 50 6.36 1.79 -0.30
CA GLU A 50 6.60 2.76 -1.36
C GLU A 50 6.68 2.03 -2.70
N VAL A 51 5.96 2.54 -3.70
CA VAL A 51 5.99 2.07 -5.08
C VAL A 51 7.08 2.85 -5.81
N GLN A 52 8.14 2.15 -6.20
CA GLN A 52 9.15 2.70 -7.09
C GLN A 52 9.02 2.12 -8.49
N THR A 53 9.40 2.91 -9.47
CA THR A 53 9.43 2.51 -10.88
C THR A 53 10.87 2.57 -11.37
N ASP A 54 11.35 1.48 -11.95
CA ASP A 54 12.70 1.40 -12.54
C ASP A 54 12.73 2.02 -13.95
N ASP A 55 13.93 2.22 -14.52
CA ASP A 55 14.16 2.71 -15.88
C ASP A 55 13.41 1.88 -16.94
N ASP A 56 13.17 0.60 -16.69
CA ASP A 56 12.41 -0.30 -17.58
C ASP A 56 10.88 -0.18 -17.44
N ASN A 57 10.36 0.82 -16.71
CA ASN A 57 8.93 0.98 -16.36
C ASN A 57 8.37 -0.17 -15.50
N ASN A 58 9.24 -0.96 -14.87
CA ASN A 58 8.81 -2.00 -13.93
C ASN A 58 8.58 -1.39 -12.56
N GLN A 59 7.39 -1.63 -12.00
CA GLN A 59 7.03 -1.18 -10.65
C GLN A 59 7.40 -2.24 -9.62
N TYR A 60 7.98 -1.81 -8.51
CA TYR A 60 8.33 -2.65 -7.39
C TYR A 60 7.99 -1.96 -6.08
N LEU A 61 7.74 -2.77 -5.06
CA LEU A 61 7.41 -2.30 -3.73
C LEU A 61 8.64 -2.37 -2.85
N ILE A 62 8.93 -1.28 -2.14
CA ILE A 62 9.96 -1.23 -1.13
C ILE A 62 9.35 -0.92 0.23
N GLY A 63 9.85 -1.60 1.26
CA GLY A 63 9.48 -1.30 2.63
C GLY A 63 10.03 0.07 3.05
N ILE A 64 9.18 0.87 3.71
CA ILE A 64 9.60 2.16 4.26
C ILE A 64 10.36 1.90 5.56
N ASN A 65 11.68 2.06 5.54
CA ASN A 65 12.51 1.90 6.73
C ASN A 65 12.56 3.18 7.59
N ASP A 66 12.10 4.32 7.05
CA ASP A 66 12.06 5.60 7.75
C ASP A 66 10.74 5.78 8.51
N HIS A 67 10.83 5.86 9.83
CA HIS A 67 9.65 5.92 10.70
C HIS A 67 8.89 7.25 10.59
N ASP A 68 9.57 8.35 10.22
CA ASP A 68 8.91 9.65 10.01
C ASP A 68 8.15 9.66 8.68
N GLU A 69 8.71 9.05 7.63
CA GLU A 69 8.03 8.87 6.35
C GLU A 69 6.74 8.04 6.49
N THR A 70 6.82 6.88 7.14
CA THR A 70 5.65 6.04 7.42
C THR A 70 4.56 6.79 8.19
N LYS A 71 4.94 7.59 9.19
CA LYS A 71 3.98 8.41 9.95
C LYS A 71 3.30 9.48 9.10
N ASN A 72 4.06 10.17 8.24
CA ASN A 72 3.49 11.20 7.37
C ASN A 72 2.48 10.61 6.40
N VAL A 73 2.81 9.46 5.83
CA VAL A 73 1.94 8.68 4.95
C VAL A 73 0.65 8.27 5.68
N LEU A 74 0.77 7.66 6.87
CA LEU A 74 -0.38 7.24 7.66
C LEU A 74 -1.26 8.42 8.07
N ALA A 75 -0.65 9.54 8.48
CA ALA A 75 -1.37 10.75 8.83
C ALA A 75 -2.15 11.32 7.63
N ALA A 76 -1.55 11.34 6.43
CA ALA A 76 -2.23 11.77 5.23
C ALA A 76 -3.42 10.86 4.87
N TYR A 77 -3.25 9.54 5.05
CA TYR A 77 -4.32 8.56 4.85
C TYR A 77 -5.47 8.78 5.84
N GLU A 78 -5.20 8.95 7.13
CA GLU A 78 -6.22 9.25 8.15
C GLU A 78 -7.01 10.52 7.79
N ILE A 79 -6.31 11.59 7.40
CA ILE A 79 -6.96 12.84 6.99
C ILE A 79 -7.84 12.63 5.75
N ALA A 80 -7.39 11.85 4.77
CA ALA A 80 -8.18 11.58 3.56
C ALA A 80 -9.45 10.78 3.87
N VAL A 81 -9.36 9.78 4.75
CA VAL A 81 -10.51 8.98 5.22
C VAL A 81 -11.46 9.85 6.05
N GLU A 82 -10.95 10.70 6.94
CA GLU A 82 -11.79 11.63 7.71
C GLU A 82 -12.48 12.67 6.81
N ALA A 83 -11.80 13.12 5.76
CA ALA A 83 -12.33 14.08 4.80
C ALA A 83 -13.35 13.46 3.82
N SER A 84 -13.25 12.16 3.59
CA SER A 84 -14.19 11.38 2.79
C SER A 84 -14.61 10.14 3.60
N PRO A 85 -15.47 10.31 4.63
CA PRO A 85 -16.03 9.16 5.30
C PRO A 85 -16.78 8.37 4.23
N ALA A 86 -16.36 7.13 3.99
CA ALA A 86 -17.11 6.22 3.14
C ALA A 86 -18.56 6.20 3.66
N ASP A 87 -19.50 6.65 2.82
CA ASP A 87 -20.95 6.70 3.11
C ASP A 87 -21.55 5.28 3.13
#